data_AF-A0A7S0CF48-F1
#
_entry.id   AF-A0A7S0CF48-F1
#
_cell.length_a   1.000
_cell.length_b   1.000
_cell.length_c   1.000
_cell.angle_alpha   90.00
_cell.angle_beta   90.00
_cell.angle_gamma   90.00
#
_symmetry.space_group_name_H-M   'P 1'
#
loop_
_entity.id
_entity.type
_entity.pdbx_description
1 polymer ?
#
loop_
_entity_poly.entity_id
_entity_poly.type
_entity_poly.pdbx_seq_one_letter_code
_entity_poly.pdbx_strand_id
1 'polypeptide(L)'
;NGLLRGMESQSPLALLATHRLFREGERPLKTKSSNSKGAGGSKGSVPKVTLETRMEREKGVQMELFQRTDFKRYVQWKRDTDKGGTQTKPQWKHRTIRDVSKDELDSLFLTS
;
A
#
# COMPACT_ATOMS: atom_id res chain seq x y z
N ASN A 1 -4.81 -21.42 10.73
CA ASN A 1 -3.40 -20.98 10.92
C ASN A 1 -2.64 -20.60 9.63
N GLY A 2 -3.16 -20.84 8.41
CA GLY A 2 -2.45 -20.51 7.17
C GLY A 2 -2.30 -19.01 6.84
N LEU A 3 -3.26 -18.17 7.27
CA LEU A 3 -3.26 -16.73 6.98
C LEU A 3 -2.07 -16.00 7.63
N LEU A 4 -1.80 -16.29 8.91
CA LEU A 4 -0.68 -15.71 9.65
C LEU A 4 0.67 -16.08 9.01
N ARG A 5 0.84 -17.36 8.63
CA ARG A 5 2.03 -17.84 7.93
C ARG A 5 2.23 -17.15 6.58
N GLY A 6 1.13 -16.85 5.87
CA GLY A 6 1.14 -16.07 4.64
C GLY A 6 1.66 -14.65 4.87
N MET A 7 1.15 -13.95 5.88
CA MET A 7 1.57 -12.58 6.21
C MET A 7 3.03 -12.50 6.70
N GLU A 8 3.48 -13.46 7.51
CA GLU A 8 4.88 -13.51 8.01
C GLU A 8 5.93 -13.72 6.90
N SER A 9 5.50 -14.15 5.71
CA SER A 9 6.37 -14.29 4.54
C SER A 9 6.51 -13.00 3.73
N GLN A 10 5.67 -11.99 3.96
CA GLN A 10 5.63 -10.75 3.18
C GLN A 10 6.59 -9.69 3.75
N SER A 11 6.94 -8.70 2.93
CA SER A 11 7.68 -7.51 3.38
C SER A 11 6.85 -6.73 4.42
N PRO A 12 7.38 -6.46 5.63
CA PRO A 12 6.67 -5.66 6.62
C PRO A 12 6.33 -4.25 6.14
N LEU A 13 7.21 -3.62 5.35
CA LEU A 13 6.96 -2.30 4.78
C LEU A 13 5.80 -2.34 3.79
N ALA A 14 5.77 -3.34 2.91
CA ALA A 14 4.67 -3.50 1.94
C ALA A 14 3.33 -3.79 2.64
N LEU A 15 3.32 -4.59 3.71
CA LEU A 15 2.12 -4.85 4.51
C LEU A 15 1.55 -3.55 5.12
N LEU A 16 2.41 -2.72 5.72
CA LEU A 16 1.98 -1.45 6.32
C LEU A 16 1.50 -0.44 5.27
N ALA A 17 2.20 -0.34 4.14
CA ALA A 17 1.79 0.51 3.01
C ALA A 17 0.41 0.09 2.47
N THR A 18 0.21 -1.21 2.28
CA THR A 18 -1.07 -1.80 1.83
C THR A 18 -2.20 -1.52 2.82
N HIS A 19 -1.96 -1.76 4.11
CA HIS A 19 -2.94 -1.47 5.15
C HIS A 19 -3.33 0.02 5.18
N ARG A 20 -2.35 0.93 5.00
CA ARG A 20 -2.62 2.37 4.93
C ARG A 20 -3.43 2.75 3.70
N LEU A 21 -3.09 2.21 2.52
CA LEU A 21 -3.85 2.41 1.28
C LEU A 21 -5.31 1.98 1.45
N PHE A 22 -5.57 0.81 2.04
CA PHE A 22 -6.93 0.34 2.31
C PHE A 22 -7.68 1.29 3.25
N ARG A 23 -7.09 1.66 4.39
CA ARG A 23 -7.72 2.55 5.37
C ARG A 23 -8.03 3.93 4.79
N GLU A 24 -7.19 4.44 3.91
CA GLU A 24 -7.43 5.70 3.21
C GLU A 24 -8.45 5.56 2.06
N GLY A 25 -8.51 4.37 1.43
CA GLY A 25 -9.44 3.99 0.39
C GLY A 25 -10.86 3.65 0.88
N GLU A 26 -11.07 3.33 2.15
CA GLU A 26 -12.42 3.07 2.69
C GLU A 26 -13.30 4.34 2.79
N ARG A 27 -12.76 5.52 2.50
CA ARG A 27 -13.55 6.76 2.42
C ARG A 27 -14.62 6.65 1.31
N PRO A 28 -15.82 7.26 1.43
CA PRO A 28 -16.83 7.14 0.39
C PRO A 28 -16.36 7.72 -0.96
N LEU A 29 -16.53 6.95 -2.05
CA LEU A 29 -16.30 7.41 -3.42
C LEU A 29 -17.44 8.35 -3.87
N LYS A 30 -17.12 9.33 -4.73
CA LYS A 30 -18.14 10.07 -5.48
C LYS A 30 -18.76 9.14 -6.52
N THR A 31 -19.87 8.49 -6.20
CA THR A 31 -20.74 7.96 -7.26
C THR A 31 -21.38 9.16 -7.96
N LYS A 32 -21.31 9.20 -9.30
CA LYS A 32 -22.11 10.15 -10.10
C LYS A 32 -23.58 9.71 -10.01
N SER A 33 -24.21 9.88 -8.87
CA SER A 33 -25.67 9.74 -8.75
C SER A 33 -26.19 10.66 -7.67
N SER A 34 -26.52 11.87 -8.08
CA SER A 34 -27.52 12.69 -7.39
C SER A 34 -28.00 13.74 -8.37
N ASN A 35 -28.95 13.35 -9.22
CA ASN A 35 -29.98 14.27 -9.65
C ASN A 35 -30.90 14.45 -8.44
N SER A 36 -30.58 15.40 -7.56
CA SER A 36 -31.48 15.80 -6.48
C SER A 36 -31.29 17.28 -6.21
N LYS A 37 -32.18 18.09 -6.80
CA LYS A 37 -32.56 19.39 -6.25
C LYS A 37 -32.96 19.16 -4.79
N GLY A 38 -32.25 19.75 -3.83
CA GLY A 38 -32.55 19.57 -2.41
C GLY A 38 -31.71 20.52 -1.57
N ALA A 39 -32.41 21.39 -0.84
CA ALA A 39 -31.93 22.55 -0.11
C ALA A 39 -30.96 22.26 1.05
N GLY A 40 -30.16 23.28 1.37
CA GLY A 40 -29.85 23.70 2.76
C GLY A 40 -29.05 22.76 3.64
N GLY A 41 -27.76 23.07 3.85
CA GLY A 41 -27.00 22.50 4.96
C GLY A 41 -25.49 22.64 4.79
N SER A 42 -24.93 23.73 5.31
CA SER A 42 -23.49 23.92 5.44
C SER A 42 -22.94 22.92 6.47
N LYS A 43 -22.48 21.75 6.00
CA LYS A 43 -21.59 20.85 6.74
C LYS A 43 -20.30 20.76 5.93
N GLY A 44 -19.19 21.08 6.58
CA GLY A 44 -17.86 21.19 6.00
C GLY A 44 -17.62 20.16 4.91
N SER A 45 -17.25 20.64 3.73
CA SER A 45 -16.99 19.83 2.56
C SER A 45 -15.86 18.85 2.85
N VAL A 46 -16.21 17.63 3.25
CA VAL A 46 -15.24 16.53 3.32
C VAL A 46 -14.63 16.41 1.93
N PRO A 47 -13.29 16.52 1.78
CA PRO A 47 -12.64 16.39 0.48
C PRO A 47 -13.02 15.05 -0.15
N LYS A 48 -13.81 15.09 -1.23
CA LYS A 48 -14.33 13.90 -1.90
C LYS A 48 -13.24 13.33 -2.81
N VAL A 49 -12.75 12.14 -2.50
CA VAL A 49 -11.70 11.44 -3.27
C VAL A 49 -12.36 10.70 -4.45
N THR A 50 -11.85 10.89 -5.67
CA THR A 50 -12.33 10.17 -6.88
C THR A 50 -11.61 8.81 -7.02
N LEU A 51 -12.10 7.95 -7.92
CA LEU A 51 -11.39 6.71 -8.28
C LEU A 51 -10.01 7.02 -8.89
N GLU A 52 -9.94 8.01 -9.77
CA GLU A 52 -8.71 8.48 -10.41
C GLU A 52 -7.66 8.89 -9.39
N THR A 53 -8.02 9.74 -8.42
CA THR A 53 -7.10 10.17 -7.34
C THR A 53 -6.61 8.99 -6.48
N ARG A 54 -7.38 7.90 -6.37
CA ARG A 54 -6.90 6.69 -5.68
C ARG A 54 -5.91 5.91 -6.51
N MET A 55 -6.21 5.71 -7.79
CA MET A 55 -5.31 5.01 -8.70
C MET A 55 -3.96 5.75 -8.84
N GLU A 56 -3.99 7.09 -8.89
CA GLU A 56 -2.79 7.91 -8.87
C GLU A 56 -1.98 7.73 -7.59
N ARG A 57 -2.64 7.71 -6.43
CA ARG A 57 -1.98 7.43 -5.14
C ARG A 57 -1.38 6.03 -5.08
N GLU A 58 -2.14 5.02 -5.48
CA GLU A 58 -1.67 3.62 -5.53
C GLU A 58 -0.45 3.49 -6.43
N LYS A 59 -0.49 4.14 -7.61
CA LYS A 59 0.64 4.20 -8.54
C LYS A 59 1.85 4.89 -7.89
N GLY A 60 1.66 6.03 -7.22
CA GLY A 60 2.74 6.73 -6.52
C GLY A 60 3.44 5.85 -5.49
N VAL A 61 2.66 5.19 -4.63
CA VAL A 61 3.19 4.25 -3.62
C VAL A 61 3.87 3.05 -4.28
N GLN A 62 3.31 2.50 -5.36
CA GLN A 62 3.88 1.38 -6.10
C GLN A 62 5.24 1.73 -6.71
N MET A 63 5.36 2.91 -7.33
CA MET A 63 6.61 3.40 -7.91
C MET A 63 7.69 3.60 -6.84
N GLU A 64 7.32 4.12 -5.67
CA GLU A 64 8.23 4.24 -4.54
C GLU A 64 8.69 2.87 -4.03
N LEU A 65 7.78 1.91 -3.88
CA LEU A 65 8.11 0.56 -3.43
C LEU A 65 9.08 -0.16 -4.39
N PHE A 66 8.96 0.05 -5.70
CA PHE A 66 9.90 -0.52 -6.69
C PHE A 66 11.35 -0.06 -6.49
N GLN A 67 11.55 1.14 -5.95
CA GLN A 67 12.88 1.67 -5.68
C GLN A 67 13.50 1.12 -4.39
N ARG A 68 12.66 0.60 -3.47
CA ARG A 68 13.09 0.11 -2.15
C ARG A 68 13.83 -1.22 -2.23
N THR A 69 14.70 -1.42 -1.23
CA THR A 69 15.53 -2.62 -1.09
C THR A 69 14.72 -3.91 -1.05
N ASP A 70 13.56 -3.90 -0.38
CA ASP A 70 12.70 -5.10 -0.25
C ASP A 70 12.23 -5.62 -1.61
N PHE A 71 11.80 -4.73 -2.50
CA PHE A 71 11.38 -5.13 -3.84
C PHE A 71 12.54 -5.73 -4.64
N LYS A 72 13.72 -5.09 -4.61
CA LYS A 72 14.93 -5.60 -5.27
C LYS A 72 15.33 -6.98 -4.74
N ARG A 73 15.28 -7.18 -3.43
CA ARG A 73 15.58 -8.48 -2.79
C ARG A 73 14.53 -9.54 -3.12
N TYR A 74 13.27 -9.17 -3.23
CA TYR A 74 12.22 -10.06 -3.71
C TYR A 74 12.49 -10.53 -5.15
N VAL A 75 12.80 -9.59 -6.05
CA VAL A 75 13.10 -9.91 -7.46
C VAL A 75 14.30 -10.84 -7.58
N GLN A 76 15.37 -10.56 -6.81
CA GLN A 76 16.56 -11.42 -6.79
C GLN A 76 16.24 -12.80 -6.23
N TRP A 77 15.55 -12.88 -5.09
CA TRP A 77 15.13 -14.16 -4.50
C TRP A 77 14.28 -14.98 -5.46
N LYS A 78 13.33 -14.35 -6.19
CA LYS A 78 12.53 -15.03 -7.20
C LYS A 78 13.39 -15.61 -8.32
N ARG A 79 14.29 -14.80 -8.88
CA ARG A 79 15.23 -15.25 -9.91
C ARG A 79 16.09 -16.42 -9.45
N ASP A 80 16.56 -16.41 -8.20
CA ASP A 80 17.38 -17.48 -7.65
C ASP A 80 16.56 -18.75 -7.39
N THR A 81 15.32 -18.60 -6.92
CA THR A 81 14.37 -19.71 -6.74
C THR A 81 14.09 -20.40 -8.07
N ASP A 82 13.87 -19.64 -9.14
CA ASP A 82 13.62 -20.17 -10.48
C ASP A 82 14.83 -20.95 -11.03
N LYS A 83 16.03 -20.69 -10.52
CA LYS A 83 17.27 -21.42 -10.84
C LYS A 83 17.55 -22.61 -9.90
N GLY A 84 16.60 -22.98 -9.05
CA GLY A 84 16.77 -24.07 -8.08
C GLY A 84 17.40 -23.64 -6.74
N GLY A 85 17.36 -22.35 -6.41
CA GLY A 85 17.77 -21.84 -5.11
C GLY A 85 16.95 -22.45 -3.96
N THR A 86 17.61 -22.72 -2.83
CA THR A 86 17.00 -23.40 -1.66
C THR A 86 16.31 -22.45 -0.69
N GLN A 87 16.43 -21.14 -0.91
CA GLN A 87 15.88 -20.13 -0.02
C GLN A 87 14.35 -20.09 -0.11
N THR A 88 13.66 -20.24 1.02
CA THR A 88 12.19 -20.34 1.05
C THR A 88 11.46 -19.00 1.09
N LYS A 89 12.15 -17.90 1.41
CA LYS A 89 11.59 -16.54 1.42
C LYS A 89 12.66 -15.46 1.19
N PRO A 90 12.27 -14.27 0.69
CA PRO A 90 13.18 -13.13 0.58
C PRO A 90 13.72 -12.68 1.94
N GLN A 91 14.91 -12.08 1.93
CA GLN A 91 15.48 -11.41 3.09
C GLN A 91 14.97 -9.97 3.16
N TRP A 92 13.87 -9.74 3.85
CA TRP A 92 13.34 -8.39 4.07
C TRP A 92 14.31 -7.51 4.86
N LYS A 93 14.31 -6.20 4.61
CA LYS A 93 15.05 -5.19 5.37
C LYS A 93 14.63 -5.22 6.84
N HIS A 94 13.33 -5.34 7.06
CA HIS A 94 12.70 -5.35 8.38
C HIS A 94 12.22 -6.75 8.72
N ARG A 95 12.37 -7.17 9.98
CA ARG A 95 11.91 -8.49 10.43
C ARG A 95 10.43 -8.49 10.73
N THR A 96 9.92 -7.41 11.30
CA THR A 96 8.54 -7.25 11.73
C THR A 96 7.99 -5.87 11.36
N ILE A 97 6.66 -5.70 11.44
CA ILE A 97 6.02 -4.39 11.21
C ILE A 97 6.41 -3.34 12.25
N ARG A 98 6.89 -3.75 13.44
CA ARG A 98 7.31 -2.83 14.50
C ARG A 98 8.66 -2.17 14.20
N ASP A 99 9.46 -2.80 13.34
CA ASP A 99 10.80 -2.33 12.97
C ASP A 99 10.74 -1.25 11.88
N VAL A 100 9.58 -1.10 11.22
CA VAL A 100 9.36 -0.09 10.19
C VAL A 100 9.07 1.25 10.86
N SER A 101 9.93 2.24 10.63
CA SER A 101 9.70 3.58 11.16
C SER A 101 8.52 4.26 10.46
N LYS A 102 7.86 5.17 11.19
CA LYS A 102 6.77 5.99 10.64
C LYS A 102 7.26 6.83 9.46
N ASP A 103 8.46 7.42 9.55
CA ASP A 103 9.03 8.25 8.49
C ASP A 103 9.33 7.45 7.22
N GLU A 104 9.80 6.20 7.36
CA GLU A 104 10.01 5.32 6.22
C GLU A 104 8.69 5.00 5.52
N LEU A 105 7.64 4.70 6.28
CA LEU A 105 6.30 4.49 5.74
C LEU A 105 5.74 5.77 5.10
N ASP A 106 5.87 6.91 5.76
CA ASP A 106 5.37 8.20 5.28
C ASP A 106 6.05 8.59 3.96
N SER A 107 7.35 8.30 3.80
CA SER A 107 8.09 8.60 2.57
C SER A 107 7.49 7.96 1.32
N LEU A 108 6.76 6.84 1.45
CA LEU A 108 6.08 6.19 0.32
C LEU A 108 4.88 6.99 -0.20
N PHE A 109 4.35 7.92 0.60
CA PHE A 109 3.14 8.70 0.32
C PHE A 109 3.42 10.19 0.04
N LEU A 110 4.71 10.58 0.00
CA LEU A 110 5.12 11.97 -0.28
C LEU A 110 5.17 12.30 -1.78
N THR A 111 4.91 11.34 -2.66
CA THR A 111 4.86 11.55 -4.11
C THR A 111 3.58 12.31 -4.48
N SER A 112 3.75 13.58 -4.89
CA SER A 112 2.73 14.46 -5.49
C SER A 112 2.94 14.55 -6.99
#